data_AF-A0A938R746-F1
#
_entry.id   AF-A0A938R746-F1
#
_cell.length_a   1.000
_cell.length_b   1.000
_cell.length_c   1.000
_cell.angle_alpha   90.00
_cell.angle_beta   90.00
_cell.angle_gamma   90.00
#
_symmetry.space_group_name_H-M   'P 1'
#
loop_
_entity.id
_entity.type
_entity.pdbx_description
1 polymer ?
#
loop_
_entity_poly.entity_id
_entity_poly.type
_entity_poly.pdbx_seq_one_letter_code
_entity_poly.pdbx_strand_id
1 'polypeptide(L)'
;EVKQYSGSKKAHAIGNLTKNPVYHGLVETIISKKAVEDGKVVQKEVSDFTRQETCFSCHGTEVKVAGKETIKTPVGEIEVPRLTNWPNQGVGRINPDGSMGACSSCHPRHQFSIEVARKPYTCSQCHLEPDVPAWNVYKESKHGNIYFSNYAKWNFNAIPWKIGKDFQTPTCATCHNSLITGSDGKVIAERTHDFGARLWVRLFGLIYSHPQPIQGDTSLIRNKDGLPLPTTFTGEAAKEGLIDDKEREKRKKLMSGVCNQCHATTWVNSHFTKLDNTIKETDKMSLNATLLLLEAWKHGLAEGLPQGKNPFDEAIEQKWIKQWLFYANSIKYASAMTGAPDYATFKNGWWNLTENLQQMKDLIELKKKLR
;
A
#
# COMPACT_ATOMS: atom_id res chain seq x y z
N GLU A 1 17.86 -13.98 1.24
CA GLU A 1 16.51 -13.38 1.43
C GLU A 1 16.56 -12.15 2.34
N VAL A 2 17.08 -12.27 3.57
CA VAL A 2 17.15 -11.16 4.56
C VAL A 2 17.80 -9.89 3.98
N LYS A 3 18.95 -10.00 3.31
CA LYS A 3 19.63 -8.85 2.67
C LYS A 3 18.75 -8.10 1.66
N GLN A 4 17.91 -8.80 0.91
CA GLN A 4 16.97 -8.17 -0.03
C GLN A 4 15.83 -7.49 0.74
N TYR A 5 15.31 -8.15 1.77
CA TYR A 5 14.19 -7.63 2.55
C TYR A 5 14.56 -6.40 3.38
N SER A 6 15.74 -6.40 4.01
CA SER A 6 16.17 -5.35 4.95
C SER A 6 16.26 -3.97 4.30
N GLY A 7 16.58 -3.88 3.01
CA GLY A 7 16.58 -2.62 2.25
C GLY A 7 15.23 -2.25 1.63
N SER A 8 14.21 -3.08 1.79
CA SER A 8 12.91 -2.90 1.15
C SER A 8 12.01 -1.93 1.92
N LYS A 9 11.04 -1.32 1.22
CA LYS A 9 10.03 -0.48 1.87
C LYS A 9 9.19 -1.20 2.92
N LYS A 10 9.09 -2.53 2.85
CA LYS A 10 8.35 -3.34 3.82
C LYS A 10 9.10 -3.40 5.15
N ALA A 11 10.42 -3.63 5.15
CA ALA A 11 11.23 -3.59 6.36
C ALA A 11 11.17 -2.21 7.03
N HIS A 12 11.12 -1.14 6.24
CA HIS A 12 11.03 0.23 6.74
C HIS A 12 9.58 0.71 6.99
N ALA A 13 8.56 -0.14 6.93
CA ALA A 13 7.15 0.29 6.90
C ALA A 13 6.69 1.09 8.12
N ILE A 14 7.12 0.72 9.33
CA ILE A 14 6.82 1.49 10.55
C ILE A 14 7.54 2.85 10.54
N GLY A 15 8.82 2.87 10.14
CA GLY A 15 9.63 4.08 10.08
C GLY A 15 9.11 5.06 9.03
N ASN A 16 8.71 4.55 7.86
CA ASN A 16 8.09 5.35 6.81
C ASN A 16 6.81 6.04 7.28
N LEU A 17 6.06 5.42 8.17
CA LEU A 17 4.79 5.95 8.70
C LEU A 17 5.01 6.91 9.87
N THR A 18 5.98 6.64 10.74
CA THR A 18 6.19 7.36 12.02
C THR A 18 7.21 8.50 11.92
N LYS A 19 8.26 8.36 11.10
CA LYS A 19 9.29 9.39 10.89
C LYS A 19 8.83 10.49 9.92
N ASN A 20 7.74 10.24 9.20
CA ASN A 20 7.15 11.20 8.30
C ASN A 20 6.03 11.97 9.05
N PRO A 21 6.19 13.26 9.36
CA PRO A 21 5.21 14.00 10.14
C PRO A 21 3.85 14.13 9.43
N VAL A 22 3.83 14.14 8.09
CA VAL A 22 2.57 14.20 7.32
C VAL A 22 1.84 12.87 7.42
N TYR A 23 2.52 11.74 7.21
CA TYR A 23 1.87 10.44 7.31
C TYR A 23 1.51 10.08 8.75
N HIS A 24 2.37 10.42 9.71
CA HIS A 24 2.08 10.21 11.13
C HIS A 24 0.90 11.04 11.59
N GLY A 25 0.80 12.31 11.13
CA GLY A 25 -0.37 13.15 11.36
C GLY A 25 -1.66 12.52 10.83
N LEU A 26 -1.64 11.93 9.64
CA LEU A 26 -2.79 11.20 9.09
C LEU A 26 -3.13 9.97 9.95
N VAL A 27 -2.15 9.19 10.39
CA VAL A 27 -2.37 8.05 11.29
C VAL A 27 -3.09 8.50 12.54
N GLU A 28 -2.49 9.42 13.30
CA GLU A 28 -3.05 9.88 14.57
C GLU A 28 -4.42 10.51 14.38
N THR A 29 -4.67 11.19 13.25
CA THR A 29 -6.00 11.73 12.92
C THR A 29 -7.05 10.63 12.76
N ILE A 30 -6.71 9.53 12.08
CA ILE A 30 -7.61 8.41 11.80
C ILE A 30 -7.91 7.60 13.07
N ILE A 31 -6.87 7.27 13.85
CA ILE A 31 -7.00 6.30 14.94
C ILE A 31 -7.36 6.94 16.29
N SER A 32 -7.36 8.27 16.36
CA SER A 32 -7.69 8.96 17.59
C SER A 32 -9.15 8.91 17.93
N LYS A 33 -9.41 8.79 19.24
CA LYS A 33 -10.73 9.01 19.81
C LYS A 33 -11.17 10.43 19.50
N LYS A 34 -12.44 10.60 19.12
CA LYS A 34 -13.07 11.90 18.94
C LYS A 34 -14.06 12.14 20.08
N ALA A 35 -14.02 13.32 20.67
CA ALA A 35 -14.98 13.77 21.67
C ALA A 35 -15.67 15.05 21.20
N VAL A 36 -16.85 15.33 21.75
CA VAL A 36 -17.55 16.60 21.51
C VAL A 36 -17.40 17.46 22.76
N GLU A 37 -16.71 18.59 22.62
CA GLU A 37 -16.47 19.57 23.69
C GLU A 37 -16.85 20.96 23.18
N ASP A 38 -17.76 21.65 23.88
CA ASP A 38 -18.29 22.95 23.49
C ASP A 38 -18.79 23.01 22.04
N GLY A 39 -19.46 21.94 21.59
CA GLY A 39 -19.99 21.81 20.23
C GLY A 39 -18.92 21.56 19.15
N LYS A 40 -17.65 21.36 19.53
CA LYS A 40 -16.53 21.08 18.62
C LYS A 40 -16.12 19.61 18.73
N VAL A 41 -15.75 19.03 17.60
CA VAL A 41 -15.12 17.70 17.57
C VAL A 41 -13.63 17.88 17.87
N VAL A 42 -13.16 17.31 18.98
CA VAL A 42 -11.76 17.39 19.41
C VAL A 42 -11.10 16.01 19.39
N GLN A 43 -9.82 16.00 19.06
CA GLN A 43 -8.99 14.79 19.09
C GLN A 43 -8.54 14.48 20.52
N LYS A 44 -8.71 13.22 20.93
CA LYS A 44 -8.23 12.69 22.21
C LYS A 44 -7.13 11.66 21.98
N GLU A 45 -6.47 11.32 23.08
CA GLU A 45 -5.37 10.36 23.12
C GLU A 45 -5.77 8.96 22.63
N VAL A 46 -4.81 8.31 21.99
CA VAL A 46 -4.95 6.98 21.38
C VAL A 46 -4.27 5.96 22.26
N SER A 47 -4.93 4.83 22.49
CA SER A 47 -4.33 3.74 23.25
C SER A 47 -3.31 2.97 22.40
N ASP A 48 -2.33 2.35 23.06
CA ASP A 48 -1.36 1.48 22.39
C ASP A 48 -2.01 0.24 21.77
N PHE A 49 -3.14 -0.24 22.33
CA PHE A 49 -3.92 -1.33 21.75
C PHE A 49 -4.55 -0.90 20.42
N THR A 50 -5.16 0.28 20.35
CA THR A 50 -5.71 0.82 19.11
C THR A 50 -4.62 0.98 18.05
N ARG A 51 -3.43 1.46 18.44
CA ARG A 51 -2.25 1.51 17.55
C ARG A 51 -1.91 0.13 16.99
N GLN A 52 -1.82 -0.88 17.86
CA GLN A 52 -1.49 -2.26 17.50
C GLN A 52 -2.52 -2.93 16.58
N GLU A 53 -3.81 -2.63 16.75
CA GLU A 53 -4.91 -3.23 15.99
C GLU A 53 -5.14 -2.58 14.61
N THR A 54 -4.73 -1.32 14.43
CA THR A 54 -5.02 -0.53 13.23
C THR A 54 -3.83 -0.49 12.27
N CYS A 55 -3.21 0.66 12.04
CA CYS A 55 -2.15 0.86 11.06
C CYS A 55 -0.93 -0.02 11.34
N PHE A 56 -0.56 -0.17 12.61
CA PHE A 56 0.64 -0.91 13.01
C PHE A 56 0.46 -2.43 13.03
N SER A 57 -0.77 -2.94 12.88
CA SER A 57 -1.02 -4.38 12.63
C SER A 57 -0.34 -4.82 11.32
N CYS A 58 -0.43 -3.98 10.28
CA CYS A 58 0.14 -4.21 8.96
C CYS A 58 1.56 -3.65 8.85
N HIS A 59 1.81 -2.43 9.36
CA HIS A 59 3.09 -1.74 9.22
C HIS A 59 4.16 -2.23 10.20
N GLY A 60 3.77 -2.78 11.35
CA GLY A 60 4.66 -3.26 12.39
C GLY A 60 4.72 -2.33 13.60
N THR A 61 5.15 -2.89 14.72
CA THR A 61 5.40 -2.18 15.99
C THR A 61 6.87 -2.27 16.40
N GLU A 62 7.30 -1.45 17.37
CA GLU A 62 8.58 -1.62 18.05
C GLU A 62 8.41 -2.55 19.26
N VAL A 63 8.90 -3.77 19.16
CA VAL A 63 8.80 -4.78 20.24
C VAL A 63 9.95 -4.61 21.20
N LYS A 64 9.66 -4.39 22.49
CA LYS A 64 10.68 -4.25 23.54
C LYS A 64 10.54 -5.35 24.58
N VAL A 65 11.66 -5.79 25.13
CA VAL A 65 11.71 -6.66 26.31
C VAL A 65 11.58 -5.76 27.54
N ALA A 66 10.42 -5.80 28.20
CA ALA A 66 10.16 -5.04 29.42
C ALA A 66 10.65 -5.75 30.69
N GLY A 67 11.06 -7.02 30.57
CA GLY A 67 11.57 -7.83 31.66
C GLY A 67 11.24 -9.28 31.44
N LYS A 68 11.22 -10.04 32.54
CA LYS A 68 10.80 -11.44 32.55
C LYS A 68 9.62 -11.62 33.50
N GLU A 69 8.90 -12.72 33.33
CA GLU A 69 7.85 -13.15 34.23
C GLU A 69 7.85 -14.67 34.34
N THR A 70 7.51 -15.18 35.53
CA THR A 70 7.37 -16.63 35.74
C THR A 70 5.92 -17.01 35.47
N ILE A 71 5.71 -17.98 34.58
CA ILE A 71 4.39 -18.54 34.29
C ILE A 71 4.34 -20.00 34.72
N LYS A 72 3.18 -20.42 35.21
CA LYS A 72 2.91 -21.82 35.52
C LYS A 72 2.44 -22.54 34.27
N THR A 73 3.06 -23.67 33.98
CA THR A 73 2.69 -24.55 32.87
C THR A 73 2.45 -25.98 33.38
N PRO A 74 1.84 -26.86 32.58
CA PRO A 74 1.67 -28.26 32.95
C PRO A 74 3.00 -29.01 33.23
N VAL A 75 4.13 -28.48 32.75
CA VAL A 75 5.47 -29.07 32.95
C VAL A 75 6.30 -28.36 34.03
N GLY A 76 5.70 -27.41 34.77
CA GLY A 76 6.35 -26.65 35.84
C GLY A 76 6.34 -25.14 35.61
N GLU A 77 7.01 -24.42 36.49
CA GLU A 77 7.23 -22.98 36.35
C GLU A 77 8.36 -22.71 35.35
N ILE A 78 8.09 -21.82 34.40
CA ILE A 78 9.09 -21.37 33.43
C ILE A 78 9.16 -19.84 33.42
N GLU A 79 10.35 -19.32 33.17
CA GLU A 79 10.58 -17.89 33.00
C GLU A 79 10.46 -17.50 31.52
N VAL A 80 9.58 -16.55 31.22
CA VAL A 80 9.33 -16.06 29.85
C VAL A 80 9.57 -14.55 29.75
N PRO A 81 9.96 -14.03 28.58
CA PRO A 81 10.11 -12.59 28.38
C PRO A 81 8.75 -11.90 28.39
N ARG A 82 8.65 -10.79 29.12
CA ARG A 82 7.52 -9.87 29.05
C ARG A 82 7.77 -8.88 27.93
N LEU A 83 6.99 -8.96 26.85
CA LEU A 83 7.14 -8.12 25.67
C LEU A 83 6.09 -7.02 25.64
N THR A 84 6.48 -5.82 25.21
CA THR A 84 5.54 -4.74 24.87
C THR A 84 5.30 -4.69 23.37
N ASN A 85 4.15 -4.16 22.97
CA ASN A 85 3.71 -4.05 21.56
C ASN A 85 3.71 -5.40 20.81
N TRP A 86 3.43 -6.48 21.55
CA TRP A 86 3.37 -7.87 21.10
C TRP A 86 2.01 -8.47 21.50
N PRO A 87 1.39 -9.33 20.68
CA PRO A 87 1.86 -9.91 19.41
C PRO A 87 1.76 -8.96 18.21
N ASN A 88 2.76 -9.01 17.33
CA ASN A 88 2.75 -8.26 16.07
C ASN A 88 3.46 -9.02 14.94
N GLN A 89 2.90 -8.96 13.73
CA GLN A 89 3.47 -9.57 12.52
C GLN A 89 3.49 -8.60 11.34
N GLY A 90 3.43 -7.30 11.62
CA GLY A 90 3.50 -6.28 10.59
C GLY A 90 4.86 -6.29 9.90
N VAL A 91 4.86 -5.92 8.62
CA VAL A 91 6.00 -6.16 7.72
C VAL A 91 7.25 -5.37 8.12
N GLY A 92 7.10 -4.25 8.83
CA GLY A 92 8.20 -3.41 9.30
C GLY A 92 8.43 -3.48 10.81
N ARG A 93 7.99 -4.54 11.50
CA ARG A 93 8.19 -4.70 12.94
C ARG A 93 9.66 -4.52 13.31
N ILE A 94 9.97 -3.70 14.31
CA ILE A 94 11.32 -3.60 14.88
C ILE A 94 11.42 -4.66 15.98
N ASN A 95 12.35 -5.59 15.81
CA ASN A 95 12.59 -6.70 16.71
C ASN A 95 13.47 -6.28 17.90
N PRO A 96 13.46 -7.04 19.01
CA PRO A 96 14.31 -6.75 20.18
C PRO A 96 15.82 -6.69 19.89
N ASP A 97 16.29 -7.35 18.83
CA ASP A 97 17.68 -7.33 18.38
C ASP A 97 18.00 -6.16 17.43
N GLY A 98 17.04 -5.26 17.21
CA GLY A 98 17.15 -4.12 16.30
C GLY A 98 16.92 -4.46 14.83
N SER A 99 16.74 -5.74 14.47
CA SER A 99 16.42 -6.11 13.10
C SER A 99 15.02 -5.65 12.70
N MET A 100 14.80 -5.37 11.42
CA MET A 100 13.53 -4.91 10.89
C MET A 100 12.84 -6.01 10.07
N GLY A 101 11.61 -6.32 10.45
CA GLY A 101 10.69 -7.17 9.70
C GLY A 101 10.13 -8.34 10.51
N ALA A 102 9.00 -8.85 10.03
CA ALA A 102 8.42 -10.11 10.49
C ALA A 102 8.45 -11.12 9.35
N CYS A 103 9.38 -12.08 9.39
CA CYS A 103 9.46 -13.14 8.37
C CYS A 103 8.20 -14.02 8.32
N SER A 104 7.33 -13.97 9.33
CA SER A 104 6.09 -14.75 9.36
C SER A 104 4.90 -14.06 8.69
N SER A 105 5.03 -12.85 8.13
CA SER A 105 3.89 -12.13 7.52
C SER A 105 3.32 -12.83 6.28
N CYS A 106 4.13 -13.61 5.54
CA CYS A 106 3.71 -14.24 4.28
C CYS A 106 3.72 -15.77 4.32
N HIS A 107 4.65 -16.37 5.06
CA HIS A 107 4.70 -17.81 5.32
C HIS A 107 4.71 -18.02 6.83
N PRO A 108 3.52 -18.08 7.45
CA PRO A 108 3.39 -18.06 8.90
C PRO A 108 4.12 -19.20 9.59
N ARG A 109 4.58 -18.93 10.81
CA ARG A 109 5.07 -19.97 11.73
C ARG A 109 3.91 -20.90 12.11
N HIS A 110 4.12 -22.18 12.38
CA HIS A 110 5.41 -22.88 12.42
C HIS A 110 5.69 -23.70 11.15
N GLN A 111 4.83 -23.62 10.13
CA GLN A 111 4.99 -24.40 8.90
C GLN A 111 5.95 -23.74 7.90
N PHE A 112 6.03 -22.40 7.87
CA PHE A 112 6.87 -21.64 6.94
C PHE A 112 6.70 -22.08 5.47
N SER A 113 5.45 -22.37 5.09
CA SER A 113 5.11 -22.95 3.79
C SER A 113 5.22 -21.93 2.65
N ILE A 114 6.05 -22.23 1.64
CA ILE A 114 6.10 -21.44 0.40
C ILE A 114 4.78 -21.52 -0.39
N GLU A 115 4.03 -22.62 -0.24
CA GLU A 115 2.71 -22.71 -0.81
C GLU A 115 1.76 -21.66 -0.21
N VAL A 116 1.77 -21.50 1.12
CA VAL A 116 1.01 -20.42 1.77
C VAL A 116 1.49 -19.05 1.27
N ALA A 117 2.80 -18.83 1.14
CA ALA A 117 3.36 -17.58 0.60
C ALA A 117 2.94 -17.28 -0.85
N ARG A 118 2.74 -18.32 -1.66
CA ARG A 118 2.33 -18.21 -3.06
C ARG A 118 0.82 -18.06 -3.22
N LYS A 119 0.03 -18.53 -2.28
CA LYS A 119 -1.43 -18.38 -2.32
C LYS A 119 -1.81 -16.94 -1.97
N PRO A 120 -2.77 -16.34 -2.70
CA PRO A 120 -3.11 -14.92 -2.58
C PRO A 120 -3.71 -14.54 -1.21
N TYR A 121 -4.26 -15.50 -0.47
CA TYR A 121 -4.84 -15.29 0.87
C TYR A 121 -3.84 -14.70 1.88
N THR A 122 -2.55 -15.05 1.80
CA THR A 122 -1.59 -14.47 2.75
C THR A 122 -1.39 -12.97 2.53
N CYS A 123 -1.60 -12.48 1.30
CA CYS A 123 -1.49 -11.07 0.97
C CYS A 123 -2.73 -10.30 1.45
N SER A 124 -3.88 -10.96 1.54
CA SER A 124 -5.15 -10.36 1.95
C SER A 124 -5.23 -10.03 3.44
N GLN A 125 -4.21 -10.36 4.23
CA GLN A 125 -4.12 -9.85 5.61
C GLN A 125 -3.98 -8.32 5.63
N CYS A 126 -3.29 -7.74 4.63
CA CYS A 126 -2.95 -6.31 4.63
C CYS A 126 -3.35 -5.57 3.35
N HIS A 127 -3.55 -6.27 2.23
CA HIS A 127 -3.87 -5.66 0.94
C HIS A 127 -5.35 -5.76 0.60
N LEU A 128 -6.17 -4.99 1.32
CA LEU A 128 -7.63 -4.97 1.25
C LEU A 128 -8.18 -3.60 0.88
N GLU A 129 -9.46 -3.57 0.52
CA GLU A 129 -10.22 -2.32 0.40
C GLU A 129 -10.35 -1.59 1.74
N PRO A 130 -10.49 -0.25 1.75
CA PRO A 130 -10.62 0.63 0.58
C PRO A 130 -9.31 1.20 0.03
N ASP A 131 -8.20 1.16 0.78
CA ASP A 131 -6.98 1.91 0.47
C ASP A 131 -5.98 1.15 -0.41
N VAL A 132 -5.90 -0.18 -0.27
CA VAL A 132 -4.96 -1.04 -1.02
C VAL A 132 -5.63 -2.32 -1.53
N PRO A 133 -6.68 -2.24 -2.39
CA PRO A 133 -7.61 -3.33 -2.70
C PRO A 133 -7.05 -4.43 -3.62
N ALA A 134 -5.76 -4.78 -3.53
CA ALA A 134 -5.14 -5.75 -4.42
C ALA A 134 -5.74 -7.15 -4.31
N TRP A 135 -6.07 -7.60 -3.10
CA TRP A 135 -6.78 -8.87 -2.92
C TRP A 135 -8.13 -8.85 -3.61
N ASN A 136 -8.92 -7.80 -3.37
CA ASN A 136 -10.28 -7.70 -3.88
C ASN A 136 -10.27 -7.64 -5.42
N VAL A 137 -9.39 -6.81 -5.98
CA VAL A 137 -9.19 -6.71 -7.43
C VAL A 137 -8.73 -8.04 -8.03
N TYR A 138 -7.74 -8.70 -7.40
CA TYR A 138 -7.28 -10.01 -7.85
C TYR A 138 -8.42 -11.01 -7.85
N LYS A 139 -9.17 -11.07 -6.75
CA LYS A 139 -10.27 -12.03 -6.57
C LYS A 139 -11.35 -11.90 -7.63
N GLU A 140 -11.66 -10.69 -8.08
CA GLU A 140 -12.66 -10.44 -9.13
C GLU A 140 -12.07 -10.47 -10.57
N SER A 141 -10.75 -10.53 -10.71
CA SER A 141 -10.10 -10.66 -12.02
C SER A 141 -10.27 -12.06 -12.62
N LYS A 142 -10.06 -12.19 -13.93
CA LYS A 142 -10.02 -13.51 -14.58
C LYS A 142 -8.88 -14.38 -14.04
N HIS A 143 -7.74 -13.79 -13.64
CA HIS A 143 -6.67 -14.52 -12.97
C HIS A 143 -7.15 -15.13 -11.65
N GLY A 144 -7.83 -14.34 -10.81
CA GLY A 144 -8.42 -14.84 -9.55
C GLY A 144 -9.47 -15.91 -9.79
N ASN A 145 -10.39 -15.70 -10.73
CA ASN A 145 -11.45 -16.66 -11.05
C ASN A 145 -10.89 -18.02 -11.49
N ILE A 146 -9.87 -18.03 -12.36
CA ILE A 146 -9.23 -19.27 -12.81
C ILE A 146 -8.46 -19.91 -11.65
N TYR A 147 -7.79 -19.09 -10.81
CA TYR A 147 -7.09 -19.56 -9.62
C TYR A 147 -8.05 -20.32 -8.71
N PHE A 148 -9.15 -19.70 -8.27
CA PHE A 148 -10.07 -20.37 -7.32
C PHE A 148 -10.72 -21.62 -7.90
N SER A 149 -10.92 -21.67 -9.22
CA SER A 149 -11.48 -22.85 -9.89
C SER A 149 -10.49 -24.01 -10.06
N ASN A 150 -9.17 -23.77 -10.06
CA ASN A 150 -8.20 -24.79 -10.48
C ASN A 150 -6.97 -24.95 -9.56
N TYR A 151 -6.75 -24.08 -8.57
CA TYR A 151 -5.51 -24.07 -7.80
C TYR A 151 -5.19 -25.41 -7.13
N ALA A 152 -6.19 -26.21 -6.75
CA ALA A 152 -5.99 -27.52 -6.13
C ALA A 152 -5.22 -28.52 -7.02
N LYS A 153 -5.16 -28.27 -8.34
CA LYS A 153 -4.44 -29.11 -9.33
C LYS A 153 -2.98 -28.67 -9.52
N TRP A 154 -2.55 -27.58 -8.91
CA TRP A 154 -1.27 -26.94 -9.17
C TRP A 154 -0.21 -27.28 -8.12
N ASN A 155 1.05 -27.25 -8.52
CA ASN A 155 2.18 -27.49 -7.62
C ASN A 155 2.73 -26.15 -7.11
N PHE A 156 2.39 -25.80 -5.87
CA PHE A 156 2.88 -24.57 -5.24
C PHE A 156 4.23 -24.72 -4.54
N ASN A 157 4.82 -25.91 -4.50
CA ASN A 157 6.09 -26.18 -3.80
C ASN A 157 7.30 -26.23 -4.76
N ALA A 158 7.06 -26.28 -6.07
CA ALA A 158 8.12 -26.36 -7.08
C ALA A 158 9.09 -25.15 -7.07
N ILE A 159 10.39 -25.42 -7.21
CA ILE A 159 11.46 -24.42 -7.35
C ILE A 159 12.43 -24.92 -8.42
N PRO A 160 12.66 -24.17 -9.53
CA PRO A 160 11.92 -22.99 -9.98
C PRO A 160 10.43 -23.25 -10.22
N TRP A 161 9.59 -22.22 -10.16
CA TRP A 161 8.15 -22.35 -10.43
C TRP A 161 7.86 -22.15 -11.92
N LYS A 162 7.42 -23.22 -12.61
CA LYS A 162 7.29 -23.26 -14.07
C LYS A 162 5.88 -22.86 -14.51
N ILE A 163 5.81 -21.79 -15.32
CA ILE A 163 4.54 -21.34 -15.92
C ILE A 163 4.03 -22.40 -16.90
N GLY A 164 2.73 -22.66 -16.88
CA GLY A 164 2.05 -23.65 -17.73
C GLY A 164 2.15 -25.09 -17.22
N LYS A 165 3.18 -25.42 -16.44
CA LYS A 165 3.38 -26.75 -15.83
C LYS A 165 2.93 -26.81 -14.38
N ASP A 166 3.51 -25.96 -13.53
CA ASP A 166 3.24 -25.97 -12.10
C ASP A 166 2.01 -25.15 -11.75
N PHE A 167 1.68 -24.14 -12.56
CA PHE A 167 0.47 -23.31 -12.44
C PHE A 167 0.09 -22.73 -13.81
N GLN A 168 -1.18 -22.39 -13.99
CA GLN A 168 -1.72 -21.89 -15.27
C GLN A 168 -2.24 -20.45 -15.20
N THR A 169 -2.35 -19.87 -14.01
CA THR A 169 -2.73 -18.46 -13.83
C THR A 169 -1.89 -17.83 -12.72
N PRO A 170 -1.54 -16.53 -12.81
CA PRO A 170 -0.70 -15.91 -11.81
C PRO A 170 -1.41 -15.73 -10.47
N THR A 171 -0.60 -15.68 -9.41
CA THR A 171 -0.96 -15.19 -8.07
C THR A 171 -0.18 -13.90 -7.79
N CYS A 172 -0.39 -13.29 -6.62
CA CYS A 172 0.41 -12.17 -6.14
C CYS A 172 1.91 -12.49 -6.19
N ALA A 173 2.30 -13.68 -5.73
CA ALA A 173 3.70 -14.09 -5.68
C ALA A 173 4.30 -14.32 -7.07
N THR A 174 3.52 -14.82 -8.03
CA THR A 174 3.96 -15.00 -9.42
C THR A 174 4.52 -13.70 -9.99
N CYS A 175 3.74 -12.61 -9.87
CA CYS A 175 4.09 -11.32 -10.46
C CYS A 175 5.11 -10.56 -9.62
N HIS A 176 5.05 -10.64 -8.29
CA HIS A 176 5.80 -9.73 -7.42
C HIS A 176 7.06 -10.28 -6.73
N ASN A 177 7.24 -11.61 -6.62
CA ASN A 177 8.30 -12.15 -5.74
C ASN A 177 8.98 -13.44 -6.25
N SER A 178 8.23 -14.37 -6.85
CA SER A 178 8.70 -15.74 -7.08
C SER A 178 9.77 -15.83 -8.18
N LEU A 179 10.72 -16.76 -7.99
CA LEU A 179 11.52 -17.29 -9.09
C LEU A 179 10.60 -18.05 -10.04
N ILE A 180 10.46 -17.55 -11.26
CA ILE A 180 9.61 -18.14 -12.29
C ILE A 180 10.42 -18.42 -13.55
N THR A 181 10.11 -19.55 -14.18
CA THR A 181 10.73 -19.97 -15.44
C THR A 181 9.66 -20.25 -16.49
N GLY A 182 10.04 -20.10 -17.76
CA GLY A 182 9.24 -20.54 -18.89
C GLY A 182 9.15 -22.06 -18.97
N SER A 183 8.36 -22.57 -19.92
CA SER A 183 8.27 -24.00 -20.21
C SER A 183 9.60 -24.58 -20.71
N ASP A 184 10.44 -23.77 -21.35
CA ASP A 184 11.80 -24.09 -21.81
C ASP A 184 12.86 -24.05 -20.69
N GLY A 185 12.45 -23.75 -19.45
CA GLY A 185 13.34 -23.68 -18.29
C GLY A 185 14.14 -22.39 -18.16
N LYS A 186 14.00 -21.42 -19.09
CA LYS A 186 14.66 -20.11 -18.96
C LYS A 186 14.05 -19.32 -17.82
N VAL A 187 14.90 -18.64 -17.05
CA VAL A 187 14.45 -17.73 -15.99
C VAL A 187 13.77 -16.53 -16.62
N ILE A 188 12.52 -16.31 -16.21
CA ILE A 188 11.70 -15.16 -16.64
C ILE A 188 11.81 -14.03 -15.62
N ALA A 189 11.78 -14.37 -14.33
CA ALA A 189 12.05 -13.42 -13.27
C ALA A 189 12.68 -14.11 -12.07
N GLU A 190 13.75 -13.49 -11.56
CA GLU A 190 14.46 -13.93 -10.36
C GLU A 190 13.64 -13.73 -9.08
N ARG A 191 13.90 -14.56 -8.07
CA ARG A 191 13.28 -14.38 -6.75
C ARG A 191 13.78 -13.08 -6.10
N THR A 192 12.86 -12.29 -5.55
CA THR A 192 13.22 -11.09 -4.80
C THR A 192 12.34 -10.91 -3.56
N HIS A 193 12.95 -10.73 -2.39
CA HIS A 193 12.25 -10.29 -1.17
C HIS A 193 12.11 -8.76 -1.06
N ASP A 194 12.70 -8.01 -1.99
CA ASP A 194 12.32 -6.62 -2.23
C ASP A 194 11.22 -6.56 -3.29
N PHE A 195 9.97 -6.40 -2.83
CA PHE A 195 8.81 -6.27 -3.69
C PHE A 195 8.82 -4.96 -4.50
N GLY A 196 9.60 -3.95 -4.08
CA GLY A 196 9.78 -2.70 -4.81
C GLY A 196 10.56 -2.90 -6.12
N ALA A 197 11.46 -3.88 -6.17
CA ALA A 197 12.34 -4.15 -7.31
C ALA A 197 11.61 -4.51 -8.62
N ARG A 198 10.34 -4.92 -8.55
CA ARG A 198 9.51 -5.22 -9.75
C ARG A 198 8.55 -4.09 -10.13
N LEU A 199 8.56 -2.98 -9.42
CA LEU A 199 7.64 -1.87 -9.62
C LEU A 199 8.38 -0.69 -10.24
N TRP A 200 7.84 -0.12 -11.31
CA TRP A 200 8.36 1.11 -11.95
C TRP A 200 7.58 2.36 -11.53
N VAL A 201 6.31 2.20 -11.19
CA VAL A 201 5.42 3.27 -10.73
C VAL A 201 4.77 2.89 -9.41
N ARG A 202 4.63 3.84 -8.51
CA ARG A 202 3.87 3.72 -7.26
C ARG A 202 2.43 4.11 -7.54
N LEU A 203 1.54 3.12 -7.55
CA LEU A 203 0.11 3.35 -7.76
C LEU A 203 -0.55 3.99 -6.53
N PHE A 204 -0.11 3.60 -5.32
CA PHE A 204 -0.59 4.19 -4.08
C PHE A 204 -0.19 5.67 -4.01
N GLY A 205 -1.16 6.56 -4.21
CA GLY A 205 -0.94 8.00 -4.34
C GLY A 205 -0.44 8.63 -3.03
N LEU A 206 0.60 9.47 -3.12
CA LEU A 206 1.15 10.22 -1.99
C LEU A 206 1.40 11.71 -2.33
N ILE A 207 0.43 12.45 -2.88
CA ILE A 207 -0.97 12.05 -3.11
C ILE A 207 -1.23 11.60 -4.55
N TYR A 208 -0.27 11.77 -5.46
CA TYR A 208 -0.34 11.29 -6.85
C TYR A 208 0.47 10.02 -7.03
N SER A 209 0.26 9.33 -8.15
CA SER A 209 1.19 8.30 -8.58
C SER A 209 2.55 8.92 -8.90
N HIS A 210 3.61 8.21 -8.60
CA HIS A 210 4.98 8.72 -8.79
C HIS A 210 5.94 7.57 -9.12
N PRO A 211 7.13 7.84 -9.70
CA PRO A 211 8.16 6.82 -9.84
C PRO A 211 8.48 6.16 -8.50
N GLN A 212 8.87 4.89 -8.51
CA GLN A 212 9.13 4.18 -7.26
C GLN A 212 10.34 4.77 -6.51
N PRO A 213 10.35 4.77 -5.17
CA PRO A 213 11.54 5.15 -4.41
C PRO A 213 12.76 4.28 -4.74
N ILE A 214 13.95 4.88 -4.73
CA ILE A 214 15.22 4.17 -4.95
C ILE A 214 15.50 3.18 -3.81
N GLN A 215 15.11 3.53 -2.58
CA GLN A 215 15.37 2.77 -1.36
C GLN A 215 14.12 2.58 -0.49
N GLY A 216 14.25 1.69 0.51
CA GLY A 216 13.17 1.35 1.44
C GLY A 216 12.72 2.47 2.38
N ASP A 217 13.67 3.26 2.89
CA ASP A 217 13.37 4.40 3.76
C ASP A 217 12.92 5.61 2.93
N THR A 218 11.60 5.79 2.86
CA THR A 218 10.96 6.89 2.14
C THR A 218 10.80 8.13 3.00
N SER A 219 11.10 8.07 4.31
CA SER A 219 11.04 9.24 5.18
C SER A 219 12.10 10.28 4.84
N LEU A 220 13.10 9.92 4.04
CA LEU A 220 14.15 10.80 3.54
C LEU A 220 13.73 11.63 2.32
N ILE A 221 12.64 11.27 1.64
CA ILE A 221 12.21 11.98 0.42
C ILE A 221 11.73 13.37 0.80
N ARG A 222 12.14 14.38 0.02
CA ARG A 222 11.62 15.75 0.08
C ARG A 222 11.21 16.18 -1.32
N ASN A 223 10.01 16.76 -1.44
CA ASN A 223 9.62 17.43 -2.68
C ASN A 223 10.23 18.83 -2.75
N LYS A 224 9.99 19.54 -3.86
CA LYS A 224 10.53 20.90 -4.07
C LYS A 224 10.03 21.93 -3.03
N ASP A 225 8.88 21.66 -2.40
CA ASP A 225 8.26 22.53 -1.39
C ASP A 225 8.78 22.21 0.03
N GLY A 226 9.76 21.31 0.15
CA GLY A 226 10.33 20.88 1.43
C GLY A 226 9.46 19.91 2.24
N LEU A 227 8.29 19.50 1.70
CA LEU A 227 7.44 18.52 2.37
C LEU A 227 8.01 17.12 2.24
N PRO A 228 7.83 16.25 3.25
CA PRO A 228 8.25 14.85 3.21
C PRO A 228 7.32 14.01 2.33
N LEU A 229 7.13 14.40 1.08
CA LEU A 229 6.25 13.77 0.11
C LEU A 229 7.01 13.52 -1.20
N PRO A 230 6.65 12.48 -1.97
CA PRO A 230 7.25 12.21 -3.28
C PRO A 230 6.76 13.15 -4.37
N THR A 231 5.71 13.92 -4.12
CA THR A 231 5.17 14.91 -5.05
C THR A 231 4.77 16.19 -4.31
N THR A 232 4.78 17.33 -4.98
CA THR A 232 4.11 18.55 -4.50
C THR A 232 2.60 18.43 -4.56
N PHE A 233 1.88 19.39 -3.95
CA PHE A 233 0.42 19.48 -4.09
C PHE A 233 -0.02 19.91 -5.49
N THR A 234 0.90 20.41 -6.33
CA THR A 234 0.64 20.69 -7.75
C THR A 234 0.98 19.51 -8.66
N GLY A 235 1.45 18.39 -8.12
CA GLY A 235 1.72 17.16 -8.89
C GLY A 235 3.14 17.02 -9.44
N GLU A 236 4.09 17.87 -9.02
CA GLU A 236 5.48 17.75 -9.43
C GLU A 236 6.21 16.72 -8.57
N ALA A 237 6.82 15.72 -9.20
CA ALA A 237 7.58 14.69 -8.51
C ALA A 237 8.88 15.25 -7.88
N ALA A 238 9.31 14.64 -6.77
CA ALA A 238 10.60 14.91 -6.17
C ALA A 238 11.73 14.58 -7.14
N LYS A 239 12.76 15.44 -7.20
CA LYS A 239 13.93 15.24 -8.07
C LYS A 239 14.84 14.12 -7.57
N GLU A 240 14.87 13.91 -6.25
CA GLU A 240 15.75 12.95 -5.58
C GLU A 240 14.94 11.86 -4.87
N GLY A 241 15.59 10.70 -4.65
CA GLY A 241 14.99 9.58 -3.93
C GLY A 241 14.02 8.72 -4.74
N LEU A 242 13.77 9.05 -6.01
CA LEU A 242 12.91 8.31 -6.93
C LEU A 242 13.71 7.73 -8.10
N ILE A 243 13.33 6.55 -8.60
CA ILE A 243 14.02 5.91 -9.73
C ILE A 243 13.86 6.71 -11.01
N ASP A 244 14.89 6.68 -11.86
CA ASP A 244 14.90 7.31 -13.17
C ASP A 244 14.11 6.52 -14.22
N ASP A 245 13.90 7.13 -15.39
CA ASP A 245 13.15 6.50 -16.48
C ASP A 245 13.81 5.24 -17.01
N LYS A 246 15.15 5.13 -16.94
CA LYS A 246 15.87 3.93 -17.36
C LYS A 246 15.53 2.72 -16.47
N GLU A 247 15.55 2.90 -15.15
CA GLU A 247 15.18 1.86 -14.21
C GLU A 247 13.68 1.58 -14.26
N ARG A 248 12.84 2.59 -14.50
CA ARG A 248 11.39 2.39 -14.74
C ARG A 248 11.15 1.48 -15.93
N GLU A 249 11.75 1.77 -17.08
CA GLU A 249 11.60 0.97 -18.30
C GLU A 249 12.14 -0.45 -18.11
N LYS A 250 13.26 -0.62 -17.41
CA LYS A 250 13.80 -1.94 -17.06
C LYS A 250 12.81 -2.76 -16.22
N ARG A 251 12.21 -2.17 -15.18
CA ARG A 251 11.24 -2.86 -14.32
C ARG A 251 9.92 -3.15 -15.05
N LYS A 252 9.45 -2.23 -15.89
CA LYS A 252 8.28 -2.43 -16.77
C LYS A 252 8.54 -3.60 -17.73
N LYS A 253 9.71 -3.64 -18.39
CA LYS A 253 10.11 -4.73 -19.28
C LYS A 253 10.18 -6.08 -18.57
N LEU A 254 10.68 -6.12 -17.33
CA LEU A 254 10.67 -7.33 -16.51
C LEU A 254 9.23 -7.84 -16.30
N MET A 255 8.31 -6.97 -15.89
CA MET A 255 6.91 -7.35 -15.71
C MET A 255 6.24 -7.77 -17.02
N SER A 256 6.48 -7.05 -18.12
CA SER A 256 6.02 -7.46 -19.45
C SER A 256 6.53 -8.85 -19.83
N GLY A 257 7.77 -9.19 -19.47
CA GLY A 257 8.36 -10.52 -19.66
C GLY A 257 7.57 -11.64 -18.96
N VAL A 258 7.04 -11.36 -17.75
CA VAL A 258 6.14 -12.28 -17.03
C VAL A 258 4.83 -12.46 -17.78
N CYS A 259 4.21 -11.36 -18.22
CA CYS A 259 2.95 -11.41 -18.97
C CYS A 259 3.09 -12.15 -20.31
N ASN A 260 4.23 -11.98 -20.99
CA ASN A 260 4.52 -12.57 -22.29
C ASN A 260 4.66 -14.11 -22.26
N GLN A 261 4.66 -14.73 -21.08
CA GLN A 261 4.63 -16.20 -20.97
C GLN A 261 3.24 -16.78 -21.26
N CYS A 262 2.18 -15.96 -21.16
CA CYS A 262 0.80 -16.38 -21.41
C CYS A 262 0.07 -15.52 -22.44
N HIS A 263 0.55 -14.30 -22.70
CA HIS A 263 -0.10 -13.32 -23.58
C HIS A 263 0.83 -12.86 -24.69
N ALA A 264 0.25 -12.49 -25.84
CA ALA A 264 1.01 -11.88 -26.92
C ALA A 264 1.50 -10.48 -26.54
N THR A 265 2.68 -10.08 -27.04
CA THR A 265 3.30 -8.78 -26.78
C THR A 265 2.37 -7.60 -27.07
N THR A 266 1.55 -7.69 -28.13
CA THR A 266 0.59 -6.64 -28.49
C THR A 266 -0.46 -6.43 -27.41
N TRP A 267 -0.97 -7.50 -26.81
CA TRP A 267 -1.91 -7.42 -25.70
C TRP A 267 -1.25 -6.81 -24.46
N VAL A 268 -0.03 -7.23 -24.14
CA VAL A 268 0.73 -6.72 -22.99
C VAL A 268 1.03 -5.22 -23.11
N ASN A 269 1.45 -4.78 -24.30
CA ASN A 269 1.67 -3.36 -24.58
C ASN A 269 0.38 -2.55 -24.41
N SER A 270 -0.73 -3.00 -25.01
CA SER A 270 -2.03 -2.33 -24.87
C SER A 270 -2.51 -2.26 -23.42
N HIS A 271 -2.28 -3.32 -22.63
CA HIS A 271 -2.61 -3.32 -21.20
C HIS A 271 -1.85 -2.24 -20.44
N PHE A 272 -0.53 -2.11 -20.65
CA PHE A 272 0.25 -1.10 -19.96
C PHE A 272 0.01 0.32 -20.49
N THR A 273 -0.29 0.50 -21.77
CA THR A 273 -0.76 1.80 -22.31
C THR A 273 -2.06 2.24 -21.63
N LYS A 274 -3.01 1.31 -21.45
CA LYS A 274 -4.24 1.58 -20.70
C LYS A 274 -3.95 1.96 -19.25
N LEU A 275 -3.04 1.25 -18.57
CA LEU A 275 -2.63 1.61 -17.21
C LEU A 275 -2.02 3.01 -17.13
N ASP A 276 -1.13 3.36 -18.06
CA ASP A 276 -0.50 4.69 -18.13
C ASP A 276 -1.56 5.78 -18.31
N ASN A 277 -2.59 5.54 -19.15
CA ASN A 277 -3.73 6.45 -19.28
C ASN A 277 -4.55 6.56 -17.99
N THR A 278 -4.88 5.43 -17.34
CA THR A 278 -5.61 5.43 -16.07
C THR A 278 -4.89 6.23 -14.99
N ILE A 279 -3.57 6.08 -14.88
CA ILE A 279 -2.75 6.84 -13.92
C ILE A 279 -2.88 8.34 -14.20
N LYS A 280 -2.68 8.76 -15.46
CA LYS A 280 -2.80 10.16 -15.87
C LYS A 280 -4.16 10.76 -15.51
N GLU A 281 -5.24 10.06 -15.82
CA GLU A 281 -6.60 10.54 -15.58
C GLU A 281 -6.94 10.62 -14.08
N THR A 282 -6.60 9.60 -13.31
CA THR A 282 -6.87 9.56 -11.86
C THR A 282 -6.01 10.55 -11.08
N ASP A 283 -4.76 10.78 -11.50
CA ASP A 283 -3.90 11.80 -10.90
C ASP A 283 -4.43 13.22 -11.23
N LYS A 284 -4.95 13.46 -12.44
CA LYS A 284 -5.63 14.72 -12.79
C LYS A 284 -6.88 14.96 -11.94
N MET A 285 -7.68 13.92 -11.68
CA MET A 285 -8.83 13.99 -10.79
C MET A 285 -8.43 14.32 -9.34
N SER A 286 -7.34 13.73 -8.88
CA SER A 286 -6.76 14.02 -7.55
C SER A 286 -6.23 15.46 -7.47
N LEU A 287 -5.71 15.99 -8.57
CA LEU A 287 -5.24 17.38 -8.66
C LEU A 287 -6.41 18.35 -8.52
N ASN A 288 -7.53 18.10 -9.21
CA ASN A 288 -8.74 18.92 -9.09
C ASN A 288 -9.26 18.95 -7.64
N ALA A 289 -9.28 17.81 -6.93
CA ALA A 289 -9.66 17.80 -5.52
C ALA A 289 -8.68 18.60 -4.65
N THR A 290 -7.39 18.53 -4.95
CA THR A 290 -6.36 19.27 -4.23
C THR A 290 -6.50 20.78 -4.46
N LEU A 291 -6.84 21.21 -5.67
CA LEU A 291 -7.13 22.62 -5.97
C LEU A 291 -8.38 23.12 -5.21
N LEU A 292 -9.43 22.30 -5.09
CA LEU A 292 -10.59 22.63 -4.26
C LEU A 292 -10.22 22.76 -2.78
N LEU A 293 -9.36 21.87 -2.26
CA LEU A 293 -8.88 21.96 -0.89
C LEU A 293 -8.05 23.23 -0.64
N LEU A 294 -7.13 23.56 -1.56
CA LEU A 294 -6.32 24.77 -1.49
C LEU A 294 -7.18 26.04 -1.52
N GLU A 295 -8.23 26.07 -2.34
CA GLU A 295 -9.23 27.14 -2.38
C GLU A 295 -9.97 27.25 -1.03
N ALA A 296 -10.36 26.12 -0.43
CA ALA A 296 -11.01 26.11 0.87
C ALA A 296 -10.11 26.70 1.97
N TRP A 297 -8.84 26.31 2.02
CA TRP A 297 -7.86 26.89 2.96
C TRP A 297 -7.60 28.37 2.69
N LYS A 298 -7.47 28.78 1.43
CA LYS A 298 -7.27 30.19 1.05
C LYS A 298 -8.41 31.07 1.53
N HIS A 299 -9.64 30.59 1.43
CA HIS A 299 -10.82 31.30 1.92
C HIS A 299 -11.09 31.07 3.41
N GLY A 300 -10.22 30.36 4.13
CA GLY A 300 -10.36 30.03 5.54
C GLY A 300 -11.57 29.14 5.86
N LEU A 301 -12.15 28.45 4.87
CA LEU A 301 -13.27 27.52 5.05
C LEU A 301 -12.84 26.20 5.73
N ALA A 302 -11.54 26.00 5.80
CA ALA A 302 -10.82 24.96 6.50
C ALA A 302 -9.43 25.52 6.89
N GLU A 303 -8.71 24.88 7.81
CA GLU A 303 -7.36 25.25 8.22
C GLU A 303 -6.41 24.05 8.12
N GLY A 304 -5.45 24.10 7.21
CA GLY A 304 -4.49 23.01 7.02
C GLY A 304 -3.03 23.48 7.04
N LEU A 305 -2.20 22.87 6.19
CA LEU A 305 -0.75 23.13 6.18
C LEU A 305 -0.38 24.62 6.06
N PRO A 306 -1.03 25.45 5.20
CA PRO A 306 -0.70 26.87 5.10
C PRO A 306 -0.94 27.65 6.40
N GLN A 307 -1.82 27.15 7.28
CA GLN A 307 -2.14 27.71 8.58
C GLN A 307 -1.35 27.05 9.73
N GLY A 308 -0.43 26.13 9.43
CA GLY A 308 0.27 25.33 10.44
C GLY A 308 -0.65 24.37 11.20
N LYS A 309 -1.78 23.98 10.59
CA LYS A 309 -2.79 23.10 11.16
C LYS A 309 -2.76 21.72 10.49
N ASN A 310 -3.50 20.78 11.10
CA ASN A 310 -3.63 19.41 10.61
C ASN A 310 -4.44 19.39 9.30
N PRO A 311 -3.91 18.88 8.18
CA PRO A 311 -4.61 18.91 6.90
C PRO A 311 -5.57 17.72 6.69
N PHE A 312 -6.04 17.10 7.77
CA PHE A 312 -6.75 15.81 7.72
C PHE A 312 -7.97 15.71 8.64
N ASP A 313 -8.23 16.69 9.51
CA ASP A 313 -9.24 16.58 10.57
C ASP A 313 -10.58 17.21 10.21
N GLU A 314 -10.66 18.02 9.15
CA GLU A 314 -11.90 18.63 8.72
C GLU A 314 -12.63 17.88 7.60
N ALA A 315 -13.94 18.09 7.48
CA ALA A 315 -14.78 17.33 6.55
C ALA A 315 -14.34 17.42 5.07
N ILE A 316 -13.88 18.59 4.62
CA ILE A 316 -13.39 18.76 3.24
C ILE A 316 -12.04 18.08 3.02
N GLU A 317 -11.19 18.06 4.05
CA GLU A 317 -9.90 17.38 4.04
C GLU A 317 -10.11 15.87 4.00
N GLN A 318 -11.07 15.34 4.76
CA GLN A 318 -11.44 13.92 4.72
C GLN A 318 -11.99 13.51 3.35
N LYS A 319 -12.76 14.37 2.68
CA LYS A 319 -13.16 14.14 1.29
C LYS A 319 -11.96 14.14 0.34
N TRP A 320 -11.02 15.07 0.52
CA TRP A 320 -9.78 15.08 -0.25
C TRP A 320 -8.96 13.80 -0.04
N ILE A 321 -8.80 13.32 1.19
CA ILE A 321 -8.12 12.04 1.50
C ILE A 321 -8.77 10.89 0.74
N LYS A 322 -10.10 10.74 0.82
CA LYS A 322 -10.83 9.69 0.10
C LYS A 322 -10.57 9.71 -1.41
N GLN A 323 -10.43 10.90 -2.00
CA GLN A 323 -10.17 11.07 -3.42
C GLN A 323 -8.95 10.27 -3.89
N TRP A 324 -7.80 10.46 -3.22
CA TRP A 324 -6.55 9.84 -3.65
C TRP A 324 -6.28 8.51 -2.95
N LEU A 325 -6.59 8.41 -1.65
CA LEU A 325 -6.27 7.23 -0.84
C LEU A 325 -7.15 6.04 -1.16
N PHE A 326 -8.45 6.26 -1.42
CA PHE A 326 -9.39 5.18 -1.68
C PHE A 326 -9.73 5.10 -3.17
N TYR A 327 -10.22 6.19 -3.75
CA TYR A 327 -10.85 6.11 -5.07
C TYR A 327 -9.84 6.01 -6.21
N ALA A 328 -8.88 6.94 -6.29
CA ALA A 328 -7.84 6.89 -7.31
C ALA A 328 -7.01 5.62 -7.19
N ASN A 329 -6.69 5.18 -5.96
CA ASN A 329 -5.97 3.94 -5.73
C ASN A 329 -6.76 2.71 -6.20
N SER A 330 -8.05 2.60 -5.90
CA SER A 330 -8.90 1.48 -6.36
C SER A 330 -8.90 1.35 -7.88
N ILE A 331 -9.10 2.47 -8.60
CA ILE A 331 -9.11 2.50 -10.07
C ILE A 331 -7.73 2.09 -10.64
N LYS A 332 -6.64 2.62 -10.07
CA LYS A 332 -5.27 2.27 -10.49
C LYS A 332 -4.96 0.79 -10.26
N TYR A 333 -5.37 0.23 -9.12
CA TYR A 333 -5.18 -1.19 -8.81
C TYR A 333 -5.99 -2.08 -9.75
N ALA A 334 -7.26 -1.75 -10.00
CA ALA A 334 -8.13 -2.45 -10.95
C ALA A 334 -7.52 -2.46 -12.37
N SER A 335 -7.03 -1.31 -12.84
CA SER A 335 -6.38 -1.20 -14.14
C SER A 335 -5.08 -2.02 -14.22
N ALA A 336 -4.24 -1.99 -13.17
CA ALA A 336 -2.94 -2.66 -13.18
C ALA A 336 -3.04 -4.20 -13.14
N MET A 337 -4.01 -4.74 -12.40
CA MET A 337 -4.14 -6.19 -12.15
C MET A 337 -5.20 -6.87 -13.02
N THR A 338 -5.44 -6.33 -14.23
CA THR A 338 -6.21 -7.00 -15.30
C THR A 338 -7.60 -7.45 -14.88
N GLY A 339 -8.35 -6.63 -14.12
CA GLY A 339 -9.68 -7.04 -13.70
C GLY A 339 -10.38 -6.13 -12.71
N ALA A 340 -11.49 -6.65 -12.19
CA ALA A 340 -12.40 -5.99 -11.27
C ALA A 340 -12.97 -4.65 -11.77
N PRO A 341 -13.73 -4.65 -12.90
CA PRO A 341 -14.32 -3.43 -13.46
C PRO A 341 -15.12 -2.62 -12.45
N ASP A 342 -15.67 -3.29 -11.42
CA ASP A 342 -16.45 -2.64 -10.40
C ASP A 342 -15.57 -1.80 -9.44
N TYR A 343 -14.35 -2.24 -9.11
CA TYR A 343 -13.36 -1.40 -8.39
C TYR A 343 -12.84 -0.23 -9.21
N ALA A 344 -12.98 -0.29 -10.54
CA ALA A 344 -12.78 0.88 -11.40
C ALA A 344 -14.06 1.74 -11.52
N THR A 345 -15.24 1.23 -11.16
CA THR A 345 -16.53 1.89 -11.40
C THR A 345 -17.27 2.25 -10.10
N PHE A 346 -18.02 1.32 -9.50
CA PHE A 346 -18.92 1.62 -8.38
C PHE A 346 -18.38 1.22 -7.00
N LYS A 347 -17.39 0.31 -6.92
CA LYS A 347 -16.73 -0.08 -5.66
C LYS A 347 -15.51 0.78 -5.39
N ASN A 348 -15.73 1.99 -4.88
CA ASN A 348 -14.67 2.98 -4.66
C ASN A 348 -14.01 3.41 -5.99
N GLY A 349 -14.73 3.34 -7.12
CA GLY A 349 -14.19 3.62 -8.45
C GLY A 349 -14.50 5.02 -8.98
N TRP A 350 -14.61 5.14 -10.30
CA TRP A 350 -14.93 6.39 -11.02
C TRP A 350 -16.19 7.08 -10.53
N TRP A 351 -17.21 6.32 -10.11
CA TRP A 351 -18.43 6.89 -9.54
C TRP A 351 -18.10 7.73 -8.31
N ASN A 352 -17.45 7.13 -7.31
CA ASN A 352 -17.09 7.82 -6.07
C ASN A 352 -16.05 8.93 -6.30
N LEU A 353 -15.10 8.72 -7.22
CA LEU A 353 -14.10 9.73 -7.59
C LEU A 353 -14.75 11.01 -8.16
N THR A 354 -15.82 10.85 -8.93
CA THR A 354 -16.55 11.96 -9.56
C THR A 354 -17.53 12.61 -8.58
N GLU A 355 -18.31 11.79 -7.87
CA GLU A 355 -19.28 12.24 -6.87
C GLU A 355 -18.59 13.05 -5.77
N ASN A 356 -17.44 12.59 -5.28
CA ASN A 356 -16.72 13.25 -4.20
C ASN A 356 -16.19 14.64 -4.60
N LEU A 357 -15.79 14.85 -5.86
CA LEU A 357 -15.43 16.19 -6.36
C LEU A 357 -16.61 17.16 -6.28
N GLN A 358 -17.81 16.72 -6.68
CA GLN A 358 -19.00 17.56 -6.58
C GLN A 358 -19.34 17.86 -5.12
N GLN A 359 -19.28 16.85 -4.25
CA GLN A 359 -19.51 17.05 -2.82
C GLN A 359 -18.49 18.01 -2.18
N MET A 360 -17.24 18.02 -2.62
CA MET A 360 -16.24 18.99 -2.16
C MET A 360 -16.59 20.41 -2.63
N LYS A 361 -16.96 20.57 -3.91
CA LYS A 361 -17.40 21.85 -4.47
C LYS A 361 -18.63 22.39 -3.73
N ASP A 362 -19.65 21.56 -3.55
CA ASP A 362 -20.92 21.95 -2.91
C ASP A 362 -20.70 22.35 -1.45
N LEU A 363 -19.79 21.66 -0.74
CA LEU A 363 -19.40 22.03 0.62
C LEU A 363 -18.71 23.40 0.67
N ILE A 364 -17.83 23.70 -0.28
CA ILE A 364 -17.20 25.02 -0.40
C ILE A 364 -18.27 26.09 -0.65
N GLU A 365 -19.16 25.87 -1.62
CA GLU A 365 -20.23 26.82 -1.96
C GLU A 365 -21.18 27.08 -0.78
N LEU A 366 -21.55 26.03 -0.05
CA LEU A 366 -22.37 26.14 1.16
C LEU A 366 -21.66 26.96 2.25
N LYS A 367 -20.41 26.62 2.58
CA LYS A 367 -19.64 27.37 3.60
C LYS A 367 -19.42 28.83 3.18
N LYS A 368 -19.23 29.13 1.89
CA LYS A 368 -19.11 30.50 1.37
C LYS A 368 -20.41 31.30 1.54
N LYS A 369 -21.59 30.68 1.41
CA LYS A 369 -22.90 31.35 1.59
C LYS A 369 -23.27 31.62 3.05
N LEU A 370 -22.72 30.85 3.98
CA LEU A 370 -22.97 30.98 5.42
C LEU A 370 -22.07 32.00 6.11
N ARG A 371 -21.12 32.58 5.38
CA ARG A 371 -20.27 33.71 5.79
C ARG A 371 -20.79 34.98 5.18
#